data_AF-A0A835ZRX4-F1
#
_entry.id   AF-A0A835ZRX4-F1
#
_cell.length_a   1.000
_cell.length_b   1.000
_cell.length_c   1.000
_cell.angle_alpha   90.00
_cell.angle_beta   90.00
_cell.angle_gamma   90.00
#
_symmetry.space_group_name_H-M   'P 1'
#
loop_
_entity.id
_entity.type
_entity.pdbx_description
1 polymer ?
#
loop_
_entity_poly.entity_id
_entity_poly.type
_entity_poly.pdbx_seq_one_letter_code
_entity_poly.pdbx_strand_id
1 'polypeptide(L)'
;MAVTGWLESLRAAEKTALLQDGRRKVHYLFPDGKEMAEEYDEKTNELLVRKWRMKSALGALGQWQIEVGEPALPGAGSLGPELITESNANPIFMRKDTKMSFQWRIRNLPYPKDVYNVCVDQKERCVVVRTTNKKYYKKFFIPDLERYQLPLDESSLSFAHANSTLIISYQKPKEVLVAESELQKELKKVKTAHGSDGDCKTQ
;
A
#
# COMPACT_ATOMS: atom_id res chain seq x y z
N MET A 1 -17.08 20.24 7.59
CA MET A 1 -17.63 18.97 7.07
C MET A 1 -17.08 17.86 7.94
N ALA A 2 -17.94 17.02 8.52
CA ALA A 2 -17.48 15.91 9.35
C ALA A 2 -16.56 15.03 8.50
N VAL A 3 -15.34 14.75 8.99
CA VAL A 3 -14.47 13.74 8.39
C VAL A 3 -15.23 12.42 8.52
N THR A 4 -15.89 11.99 7.45
CA THR A 4 -16.51 10.67 7.41
C THR A 4 -15.41 9.67 7.66
N GLY A 5 -15.65 8.72 8.56
CA GLY A 5 -14.67 7.68 8.83
C GLY A 5 -14.26 6.98 7.53
N TRP A 6 -13.04 6.46 7.51
CA TRP A 6 -12.49 5.85 6.31
C TRP A 6 -13.39 4.75 5.74
N LEU A 7 -14.02 3.94 6.61
CA LEU A 7 -14.94 2.89 6.19
C LEU A 7 -16.22 3.46 5.55
N GLU A 8 -16.77 4.56 6.07
CA GLU A 8 -17.91 5.27 5.47
C GLU A 8 -17.55 5.83 4.10
N SER A 9 -16.33 6.38 3.95
CA SER A 9 -15.83 6.88 2.67
C SER A 9 -15.71 5.75 1.64
N LEU A 10 -15.23 4.57 2.05
CA LEU A 10 -15.25 3.38 1.21
C LEU A 10 -16.68 2.97 0.87
N ARG A 11 -17.60 2.94 1.84
CA ARG A 11 -19.02 2.60 1.60
C ARG A 11 -19.68 3.55 0.60
N ALA A 12 -19.41 4.85 0.69
CA ALA A 12 -19.97 5.86 -0.20
C ALA A 12 -19.39 5.83 -1.63
N ALA A 13 -18.17 5.32 -1.81
CA ALA A 13 -17.56 5.21 -3.14
C ALA A 13 -18.32 4.23 -4.05
N GLU A 14 -18.37 4.53 -5.34
CA GLU A 14 -18.81 3.56 -6.35
C GLU A 14 -17.76 2.43 -6.44
N LYS A 15 -18.22 1.18 -6.52
CA LYS A 15 -17.35 0.00 -6.49
C LYS A 15 -17.65 -0.93 -7.64
N THR A 16 -16.60 -1.38 -8.30
CA THR A 16 -16.67 -2.54 -9.19
C THR A 16 -15.68 -3.59 -8.69
N ALA A 17 -16.05 -4.87 -8.82
CA ALA A 17 -15.23 -5.98 -8.38
C ALA A 17 -15.08 -7.02 -9.49
N LEU A 18 -13.88 -7.57 -9.61
CA LEU A 18 -13.51 -8.62 -10.55
C LEU A 18 -12.77 -9.71 -9.79
N LEU A 19 -13.13 -10.96 -10.06
CA LEU A 19 -12.34 -12.10 -9.60
C LEU A 19 -11.50 -12.63 -10.77
N GLN A 20 -10.18 -12.63 -10.60
CA GLN A 20 -9.22 -13.06 -11.62
C GLN A 20 -7.96 -13.61 -10.95
N ASP A 21 -7.46 -14.75 -11.43
CA ASP A 21 -6.19 -15.37 -10.96
C ASP A 21 -6.12 -15.61 -9.43
N GLY A 22 -7.24 -15.98 -8.81
CA GLY A 22 -7.34 -16.16 -7.36
C GLY A 22 -7.23 -14.86 -6.55
N ARG A 23 -7.44 -13.71 -7.20
CA ARG A 23 -7.43 -12.38 -6.59
C ARG A 23 -8.77 -11.68 -6.79
N ARG A 24 -9.23 -11.03 -5.72
CA ARG A 24 -10.35 -10.08 -5.79
C ARG A 24 -9.80 -8.69 -6.05
N LYS A 25 -10.04 -8.17 -7.24
CA LYS A 25 -9.66 -6.82 -7.65
C LYS A 25 -10.88 -5.91 -7.47
N VAL A 26 -10.71 -4.83 -6.71
CA VAL A 26 -11.78 -3.85 -6.43
C VAL A 26 -11.33 -2.48 -6.87
N HIS A 27 -12.14 -1.84 -7.69
CA HIS A 27 -11.94 -0.44 -8.07
C HIS A 27 -12.97 0.43 -7.34
N TYR A 28 -12.50 1.53 -6.77
CA TYR A 28 -13.29 2.52 -6.07
C TYR A 28 -13.19 3.85 -6.81
N LEU A 29 -14.33 4.47 -7.09
CA LEU A 29 -14.43 5.86 -7.53
C LEU A 29 -15.08 6.67 -6.40
N PHE A 30 -14.30 7.56 -5.79
CA PHE A 30 -14.75 8.38 -4.67
C PHE A 30 -15.53 9.61 -5.17
N PRO A 31 -16.41 10.19 -4.33
CA PRO A 31 -17.19 11.39 -4.69
C PRO A 31 -16.34 12.61 -5.05
N ASP A 32 -15.10 12.68 -4.54
CA ASP A 32 -14.13 13.73 -4.88
C ASP A 32 -13.39 13.48 -6.20
N GLY A 33 -13.76 12.41 -6.93
CA GLY A 33 -13.18 12.04 -8.21
C GLY A 33 -11.84 11.30 -8.11
N LYS A 34 -11.35 11.01 -6.90
CA LYS A 34 -10.19 10.13 -6.72
C LYS A 34 -10.56 8.69 -7.03
N GLU A 35 -9.57 7.93 -7.48
CA GLU A 35 -9.72 6.51 -7.72
C GLU A 35 -8.72 5.71 -6.90
N MET A 36 -9.18 4.57 -6.38
CA MET A 36 -8.35 3.59 -5.69
C MET A 36 -8.61 2.22 -6.31
N ALA A 37 -7.56 1.46 -6.53
CA ALA A 37 -7.67 0.06 -6.91
C ALA A 37 -6.96 -0.80 -5.87
N GLU A 38 -7.65 -1.82 -5.39
CA GLU A 38 -7.14 -2.79 -4.42
C GLU A 38 -7.17 -4.19 -4.99
N GLU A 39 -6.16 -4.99 -4.67
CA GLU A 39 -6.14 -6.43 -4.94
C GLU A 39 -6.00 -7.19 -3.63
N TYR A 40 -6.90 -8.14 -3.42
CA TYR A 40 -6.89 -9.03 -2.26
C TYR A 40 -6.64 -10.46 -2.69
N ASP A 41 -5.86 -11.20 -1.90
CA ASP A 41 -5.81 -12.65 -2.03
C ASP A 41 -7.18 -13.25 -1.67
N GLU A 42 -7.75 -14.09 -2.55
CA GLU A 42 -9.10 -14.62 -2.33
C GLU A 42 -9.20 -15.55 -1.12
N LYS A 43 -8.12 -16.27 -0.79
CA LYS A 43 -8.11 -17.26 0.29
C LYS A 43 -7.83 -16.61 1.64
N THR A 44 -6.82 -15.75 1.70
CA THR A 44 -6.37 -15.13 2.96
C THR A 44 -7.08 -13.81 3.27
N ASN A 45 -7.67 -13.15 2.25
CA ASN A 45 -8.19 -11.78 2.29
C ASN A 45 -7.11 -10.73 2.62
N GLU A 46 -5.83 -11.07 2.46
CA GLU A 46 -4.75 -10.11 2.65
C GLU A 46 -4.71 -9.11 1.49
N LEU A 47 -4.49 -7.83 1.81
CA LEU A 47 -4.31 -6.77 0.83
C LEU A 47 -2.93 -6.95 0.17
N LEU A 48 -2.94 -7.29 -1.11
CA LEU A 48 -1.73 -7.50 -1.91
C LEU A 48 -1.26 -6.20 -2.57
N VAL A 49 -2.21 -5.44 -3.10
CA VAL A 49 -1.95 -4.19 -3.81
C VAL A 49 -2.98 -3.14 -3.41
N ARG A 50 -2.52 -1.91 -3.19
CA ARG A 50 -3.36 -0.71 -3.15
C ARG A 50 -2.67 0.37 -3.94
N LYS A 51 -3.38 0.96 -4.89
CA LYS A 51 -2.88 2.06 -5.71
C LYS A 51 -3.92 3.14 -5.89
N TRP A 52 -3.45 4.37 -6.06
CA TRP A 52 -4.28 5.56 -6.17
C TRP A 52 -4.05 6.27 -7.50
N ARG A 53 -5.11 6.87 -8.04
CA ARG A 53 -5.05 7.78 -9.17
C ARG A 53 -5.87 9.02 -8.85
N MET A 54 -5.33 10.18 -9.22
CA MET A 54 -6.01 11.47 -9.06
C MET A 54 -6.04 12.19 -10.40
N LYS A 55 -7.11 12.94 -10.64
CA LYS A 55 -7.17 13.88 -11.77
C LYS A 55 -6.27 15.07 -11.48
N SER A 56 -5.54 15.53 -12.48
CA SER A 56 -4.78 16.78 -12.39
C SER A 56 -5.72 17.99 -12.35
N ALA A 57 -5.20 19.16 -11.97
CA ALA A 57 -5.97 20.41 -11.99
C ALA A 57 -6.56 20.75 -13.38
N LEU A 58 -5.95 20.22 -14.45
CA LEU A 58 -6.40 20.38 -15.83
C LEU A 58 -7.33 19.23 -16.30
N GLY A 59 -7.75 18.34 -15.40
CA GLY A 59 -8.68 17.24 -15.68
C GLY A 59 -8.06 15.98 -16.29
N ALA A 60 -6.75 15.97 -16.58
CA ALA A 60 -6.07 14.79 -17.10
C ALA A 60 -5.92 13.72 -16.00
N LEU A 61 -6.03 12.44 -16.38
CA LEU A 61 -5.82 11.32 -15.44
C LEU A 61 -4.32 11.21 -15.10
N GLY A 62 -4.00 11.26 -13.81
CA GLY A 62 -2.64 11.04 -13.32
C GLY A 62 -2.18 9.58 -13.46
N GLN A 63 -0.90 9.34 -13.22
CA GLN A 63 -0.34 8.00 -13.14
C GLN A 63 -0.74 7.31 -11.83
N TRP A 64 -0.95 5.99 -11.88
CA TRP A 64 -1.22 5.19 -10.68
C TRP A 64 -0.02 5.23 -9.73
N GLN A 65 -0.26 5.58 -8.48
CA GLN A 65 0.74 5.58 -7.40
C GLN A 65 0.48 4.40 -6.47
N ILE A 66 1.47 3.53 -6.32
CA ILE A 66 1.38 2.35 -5.45
C ILE A 66 1.58 2.77 -3.99
N GLU A 67 0.64 2.38 -3.13
CA GLU A 67 0.73 2.54 -1.68
C GLU A 67 1.11 1.23 -0.99
N VAL A 68 0.50 0.12 -1.41
CA VAL A 68 0.76 -1.24 -0.91
C VAL A 68 1.05 -2.14 -2.11
N GLY A 69 2.00 -3.04 -1.96
CA GLY A 69 2.44 -3.97 -2.99
C GLY A 69 3.75 -3.53 -3.65
N GLU A 70 4.25 -4.39 -4.53
CA GLU A 70 5.43 -4.09 -5.33
C GLU A 70 5.00 -3.25 -6.55
N PRO A 71 5.76 -2.22 -6.94
CA PRO A 71 5.54 -1.57 -8.22
C PRO A 71 5.68 -2.62 -9.34
N ALA A 72 4.80 -2.55 -10.34
CA ALA A 72 4.95 -3.38 -11.52
C ALA A 72 6.33 -3.12 -12.12
N LEU A 73 7.05 -4.20 -12.46
CA LEU A 73 8.34 -4.09 -13.13
C LEU A 73 8.13 -3.23 -14.40
N PRO A 74 8.94 -2.17 -14.59
CA PRO A 74 8.91 -1.47 -15.86
C PRO A 74 9.30 -2.50 -16.94
N GLY A 75 8.39 -2.69 -17.90
CA GLY A 75 8.44 -3.78 -18.88
C GLY A 75 7.09 -4.46 -19.13
N ALA A 76 6.17 -4.45 -18.17
CA ALA A 76 4.79 -4.91 -18.38
C ALA A 76 3.89 -3.76 -18.90
N GLY A 77 4.16 -3.27 -20.12
CA GLY A 77 3.19 -2.47 -20.89
C GLY A 77 3.31 -0.94 -20.87
N SER A 78 4.41 -0.36 -20.35
CA SER A 78 4.69 1.08 -20.51
C SER A 78 5.84 1.28 -21.51
N LEU A 79 5.51 1.64 -22.75
CA LEU A 79 6.48 2.08 -23.77
C LEU A 79 6.92 3.53 -23.49
N GLY A 80 7.52 3.78 -22.32
CA GLY A 80 8.21 5.03 -22.01
C GLY A 80 9.70 4.93 -22.35
N PRO A 81 10.41 6.06 -22.56
CA PRO A 81 11.84 6.05 -22.82
C PRO A 81 12.61 5.64 -21.56
N GLU A 82 12.81 4.33 -21.39
CA GLU A 82 13.63 3.70 -20.37
C GLU A 82 15.13 3.89 -20.69
N LEU A 83 15.58 5.14 -20.82
CA LEU A 83 16.99 5.42 -21.12
C LEU A 83 17.85 5.47 -19.85
N ILE A 84 17.24 5.71 -18.70
CA ILE A 84 17.91 5.82 -17.41
C ILE A 84 17.06 5.11 -16.37
N THR A 85 17.64 4.10 -15.72
CA THR A 85 17.02 3.38 -14.60
C THR A 85 17.90 3.52 -13.37
N GLU A 86 17.29 3.41 -12.20
CA GLU A 86 18.02 3.43 -10.94
C GLU A 86 18.91 2.19 -10.82
N SER A 87 20.06 2.35 -10.16
CA SER A 87 20.93 1.21 -9.88
C SER A 87 20.19 0.18 -9.03
N ASN A 88 20.33 -1.10 -9.36
CA ASN A 88 19.82 -2.20 -8.55
C ASN A 88 20.44 -2.23 -7.14
N ALA A 89 21.52 -1.49 -6.90
CA ALA A 89 22.12 -1.34 -5.58
C ALA A 89 21.46 -0.23 -4.72
N ASN A 90 20.59 0.60 -5.29
CA ASN A 90 19.90 1.65 -4.55
C ASN A 90 18.88 1.04 -3.58
N PRO A 91 18.66 1.63 -2.38
CA PRO A 91 17.65 1.15 -1.45
C PRO A 91 16.24 1.20 -2.03
N ILE A 92 15.54 0.06 -2.03
CA ILE A 92 14.18 -0.06 -2.56
C ILE A 92 13.21 -0.15 -1.39
N PHE A 93 12.34 0.86 -1.25
CA PHE A 93 11.35 0.97 -0.17
C PHE A 93 9.96 0.52 -0.66
N MET A 94 9.40 -0.51 -0.02
CA MET A 94 8.10 -1.07 -0.41
C MET A 94 7.27 -1.46 0.80
N ARG A 95 5.95 -1.35 0.69
CA ARG A 95 5.01 -1.79 1.72
C ARG A 95 4.38 -3.11 1.31
N LYS A 96 4.46 -4.11 2.18
CA LYS A 96 3.83 -5.42 2.01
C LYS A 96 3.26 -5.84 3.36
N ASP A 97 1.97 -5.64 3.52
CA ASP A 97 1.30 -5.93 4.77
C ASP A 97 1.12 -7.43 4.99
N THR A 98 0.86 -7.77 6.24
CA THR A 98 0.39 -9.09 6.66
C THR A 98 -0.99 -8.93 7.28
N LYS A 99 -1.64 -10.05 7.58
CA LYS A 99 -2.90 -10.03 8.33
C LYS A 99 -2.85 -9.21 9.63
N MET A 100 -1.73 -9.27 10.38
CA MET A 100 -1.65 -8.70 11.73
C MET A 100 -0.82 -7.42 11.83
N SER A 101 -0.01 -7.11 10.83
CA SER A 101 0.93 -5.99 10.87
C SER A 101 0.99 -5.27 9.53
N PHE A 102 1.08 -3.95 9.57
CA PHE A 102 1.61 -3.18 8.46
C PHE A 102 3.10 -3.42 8.37
N GLN A 103 3.63 -3.68 7.18
CA GLN A 103 5.04 -4.01 7.05
C GLN A 103 5.68 -3.31 5.86
N TRP A 104 6.86 -2.74 6.11
CA TRP A 104 7.71 -2.12 5.10
C TRP A 104 9.00 -2.90 4.98
N ARG A 105 9.47 -3.03 3.75
CA ARG A 105 10.73 -3.67 3.41
C ARG A 105 11.60 -2.65 2.70
N ILE A 106 12.82 -2.50 3.20
CA ILE A 106 13.85 -1.69 2.56
C ILE A 106 14.96 -2.64 2.14
N ARG A 107 14.99 -2.98 0.86
CA ARG A 107 16.02 -3.84 0.27
C ARG A 107 17.30 -3.04 0.00
N ASN A 108 18.38 -3.75 -0.32
CA ASN A 108 19.70 -3.18 -0.64
C ASN A 108 20.28 -2.33 0.51
N LEU A 109 20.06 -2.80 1.74
CA LEU A 109 20.57 -2.21 2.96
C LEU A 109 21.67 -3.14 3.53
N PRO A 110 22.97 -2.88 3.23
CA PRO A 110 24.04 -3.85 3.44
C PRO A 110 24.62 -3.87 4.85
N TYR A 111 24.27 -2.90 5.71
CA TYR A 111 24.83 -2.80 7.04
C TYR A 111 24.20 -3.86 7.96
N PRO A 112 24.88 -4.26 9.06
CA PRO A 112 24.28 -5.17 10.03
C PRO A 112 23.17 -4.49 10.85
N LYS A 113 22.34 -5.29 11.52
CA LYS A 113 21.13 -4.84 12.25
C LYS A 113 21.40 -3.69 13.22
N ASP A 114 22.51 -3.75 13.96
CA ASP A 114 22.91 -2.80 15.02
C ASP A 114 23.23 -1.39 14.49
N VAL A 115 23.51 -1.25 13.20
CA VAL A 115 23.71 0.06 12.56
C VAL A 115 22.39 0.81 12.36
N TYR A 116 21.26 0.09 12.29
CA TYR A 116 19.95 0.68 12.04
C TYR A 116 19.27 1.09 13.35
N ASN A 117 18.69 2.28 13.31
CA ASN A 117 17.80 2.80 14.33
C ASN A 117 16.44 3.09 13.66
N VAL A 118 15.40 2.42 14.15
CA VAL A 118 14.02 2.60 13.70
C VAL A 118 13.20 3.05 14.89
N CYS A 119 12.59 4.23 14.80
CA CYS A 119 11.85 4.82 15.93
C CYS A 119 10.63 5.60 15.43
N VAL A 120 9.75 5.95 16.37
CA VAL A 120 8.61 6.83 16.12
C VAL A 120 9.00 8.28 16.40
N ASP A 121 8.73 9.17 15.44
CA ASP A 121 8.74 10.61 15.65
C ASP A 121 7.31 11.06 15.97
N GLN A 122 7.01 11.23 17.27
CA GLN A 122 5.67 11.58 17.75
C GLN A 122 5.21 12.97 17.29
N LYS A 123 6.16 13.90 17.09
CA LYS A 123 5.84 15.28 16.70
C LYS A 123 5.37 15.32 15.25
N GLU A 124 6.09 14.63 14.37
CA GLU A 124 5.77 14.53 12.95
C GLU A 124 4.82 13.36 12.65
N ARG A 125 4.45 12.56 13.65
CA ARG A 125 3.61 11.34 13.54
C ARG A 125 4.07 10.37 12.45
N CYS A 126 5.38 10.15 12.35
CA CYS A 126 5.98 9.32 11.32
C CYS A 126 6.96 8.30 11.91
N VAL A 127 7.30 7.29 11.12
CA VAL A 127 8.38 6.34 11.43
C VAL A 127 9.66 6.85 10.77
N VAL A 128 10.76 6.84 11.54
CA VAL A 128 12.08 7.26 11.08
C VAL A 128 13.02 6.06 11.07
N VAL A 129 13.68 5.86 9.93
CA VAL A 129 14.77 4.90 9.77
C VAL A 129 16.04 5.69 9.53
N ARG A 130 17.06 5.42 10.33
CA ARG A 130 18.38 6.05 10.16
C ARG A 130 19.49 5.07 10.50
N THR A 131 20.67 5.33 9.97
CA THR A 131 21.88 4.57 10.28
C THR A 131 22.84 5.39 11.13
N THR A 132 23.56 4.76 12.05
CA THR A 132 24.59 5.42 12.89
C THR A 132 25.70 6.09 12.07
N ASN A 133 26.08 5.48 10.95
CA ASN A 133 27.07 6.01 10.01
C ASN A 133 26.52 7.11 9.06
N LYS A 134 25.25 7.53 9.24
CA LYS A 134 24.56 8.56 8.45
C LYS A 134 24.47 8.28 6.94
N LYS A 135 24.61 7.03 6.50
CA LYS A 135 24.51 6.64 5.08
C LYS A 135 23.08 6.45 4.59
N TYR A 136 22.13 6.25 5.50
CA TYR A 136 20.72 6.10 5.16
C TYR A 136 19.83 6.86 6.14
N TYR A 137 18.82 7.52 5.58
CA TYR A 137 17.76 8.21 6.31
C TYR A 137 16.46 8.13 5.51
N LYS A 138 15.37 7.73 6.16
CA LYS A 138 14.02 7.68 5.57
C LYS A 138 12.98 8.02 6.62
N LYS A 139 12.04 8.88 6.25
CA LYS A 139 10.80 9.10 6.99
C LYS A 139 9.63 8.57 6.16
N PHE A 140 8.66 7.94 6.83
CA PHE A 140 7.42 7.52 6.19
C PHE A 140 6.27 7.50 7.21
N PHE A 141 5.06 7.69 6.71
CA PHE A 141 3.83 7.68 7.49
C PHE A 141 3.17 6.31 7.43
N ILE A 142 2.22 6.07 8.34
CA ILE A 142 1.31 4.93 8.27
C ILE A 142 -0.07 5.49 7.90
N PRO A 143 -0.43 5.54 6.60
CA PRO A 143 -1.64 6.21 6.14
C PRO A 143 -2.91 5.69 6.82
N ASP A 144 -2.93 4.41 7.19
CA ASP A 144 -4.07 3.79 7.85
C ASP A 144 -4.30 4.36 9.26
N LEU A 145 -3.25 4.69 10.02
CA LEU A 145 -3.43 5.36 11.31
C LEU A 145 -4.00 6.77 11.15
N GLU A 146 -3.64 7.48 10.07
CA GLU A 146 -4.23 8.80 9.77
C GLU A 146 -5.70 8.67 9.36
N ARG A 147 -6.02 7.71 8.49
CA ARG A 147 -7.39 7.40 8.04
C ARG A 147 -8.35 7.08 9.20
N TYR A 148 -7.86 6.36 10.20
CA TYR A 148 -8.62 6.01 11.40
C TYR A 148 -8.37 6.97 12.58
N GLN A 149 -7.58 8.03 12.39
CA GLN A 149 -7.24 9.03 13.41
C GLN A 149 -6.64 8.43 14.70
N LEU A 150 -5.88 7.36 14.56
CA LEU A 150 -5.24 6.64 15.67
C LEU A 150 -3.85 7.22 15.96
N PRO A 151 -3.40 7.27 17.22
CA PRO A 151 -2.05 7.67 17.57
C PRO A 151 -1.02 6.64 17.09
N LEU A 152 0.20 7.10 16.84
CA LEU A 152 1.34 6.24 16.54
C LEU A 152 1.99 5.81 17.86
N ASP A 153 2.18 4.52 18.05
CA ASP A 153 2.72 3.93 19.28
C ASP A 153 4.03 3.20 18.99
N GLU A 154 5.09 3.57 19.71
CA GLU A 154 6.40 2.96 19.56
C GLU A 154 6.43 1.51 20.05
N SER A 155 5.58 1.14 21.01
CA SER A 155 5.53 -0.24 21.52
C SER A 155 5.03 -1.25 20.47
N SER A 156 4.25 -0.77 19.49
CA SER A 156 3.72 -1.55 18.38
C SER A 156 4.71 -1.68 17.22
N LEU A 157 5.85 -0.98 17.27
CA LEU A 157 6.87 -0.94 16.23
C LEU A 157 7.98 -1.95 16.53
N SER A 158 8.35 -2.74 15.53
CA SER A 158 9.46 -3.68 15.61
C SER A 158 10.20 -3.74 14.27
N PHE A 159 11.46 -4.19 14.29
CA PHE A 159 12.21 -4.40 13.06
C PHE A 159 13.18 -5.58 13.14
N ALA A 160 13.42 -6.18 11.99
CA ALA A 160 14.43 -7.20 11.76
C ALA A 160 15.25 -6.83 10.53
N HIS A 161 16.47 -7.37 10.45
CA HIS A 161 17.32 -7.21 9.28
C HIS A 161 17.92 -8.56 8.91
N ALA A 162 17.77 -8.94 7.65
CA ALA A 162 18.33 -10.17 7.07
C ALA A 162 18.42 -10.02 5.54
N ASN A 163 19.38 -10.69 4.91
CA ASN A 163 19.54 -10.71 3.44
C ASN A 163 19.52 -9.30 2.81
N SER A 164 20.31 -8.38 3.39
CA SER A 164 20.38 -6.96 2.98
C SER A 164 19.01 -6.27 2.94
N THR A 165 18.06 -6.70 3.76
CA THR A 165 16.69 -6.18 3.80
C THR A 165 16.30 -5.85 5.23
N LEU A 166 15.94 -4.59 5.47
CA LEU A 166 15.33 -4.15 6.72
C LEU A 166 13.82 -4.37 6.62
N ILE A 167 13.26 -5.18 7.51
CA ILE A 167 11.83 -5.45 7.62
C ILE A 167 11.32 -4.72 8.85
N ILE A 168 10.48 -3.71 8.63
CA ILE A 168 9.87 -2.89 9.67
C ILE A 168 8.41 -3.31 9.78
N SER A 169 7.97 -3.69 10.98
CA SER A 169 6.61 -4.15 11.22
C SER A 169 5.96 -3.28 12.29
N TYR A 170 4.76 -2.80 11.99
CA TYR A 170 3.91 -2.10 12.94
C TYR A 170 2.64 -2.93 13.16
N GLN A 171 2.38 -3.35 14.40
CA GLN A 171 1.21 -4.16 14.73
C GLN A 171 -0.08 -3.36 14.48
N LYS A 172 -1.02 -3.94 13.74
CA LYS A 172 -2.28 -3.27 13.43
C LYS A 172 -3.10 -3.07 14.70
N PRO A 173 -3.60 -1.85 14.97
CA PRO A 173 -4.57 -1.62 16.04
C PRO A 173 -5.85 -2.43 15.81
N LYS A 174 -6.58 -2.73 16.89
CA LYS A 174 -7.79 -3.55 16.85
C LYS A 174 -8.87 -2.90 15.98
N GLU A 175 -8.96 -1.58 16.02
CA GLU A 175 -9.89 -0.76 15.25
C GLU A 175 -9.71 -0.97 13.75
N VAL A 176 -8.45 -1.01 13.29
CA VAL A 176 -8.13 -1.30 11.89
C VAL A 176 -8.53 -2.73 11.54
N LEU A 177 -8.18 -3.70 12.38
CA LEU A 177 -8.50 -5.12 12.12
C LEU A 177 -10.01 -5.37 12.02
N VAL A 178 -10.80 -4.71 12.88
CA VAL A 178 -12.27 -4.77 12.84
C VAL A 178 -12.78 -4.15 11.55
N ALA A 179 -12.30 -2.96 11.20
CA ALA A 179 -12.75 -2.27 9.98
C ALA A 179 -12.35 -3.00 8.70
N GLU A 180 -11.14 -3.59 8.64
CA GLU A 180 -10.73 -4.48 7.55
C GLU A 180 -11.66 -5.69 7.44
N SER A 181 -12.00 -6.33 8.58
CA SER A 181 -12.94 -7.46 8.58
C SER A 181 -14.34 -7.06 8.11
N GLU A 182 -14.84 -5.87 8.47
CA GLU A 182 -16.11 -5.36 8.00
C GLU A 182 -16.08 -5.05 6.50
N LEU A 183 -15.01 -4.41 6.02
CA LEU A 183 -14.81 -4.15 4.61
C LEU A 183 -14.85 -5.45 3.80
N GLN A 184 -14.19 -6.51 4.26
CA GLN A 184 -14.22 -7.81 3.59
C GLN A 184 -15.64 -8.40 3.50
N LYS A 185 -16.49 -8.20 4.52
CA LYS A 185 -17.90 -8.61 4.46
C LYS A 185 -18.68 -7.81 3.42
N GLU A 186 -18.42 -6.52 3.30
CA GLU A 186 -19.04 -5.65 2.28
C GLU A 186 -18.58 -6.02 0.86
N LEU A 187 -17.28 -6.24 0.66
CA LEU A 187 -16.72 -6.59 -0.64
C LEU A 187 -17.23 -7.92 -1.18
N LYS A 188 -17.65 -8.84 -0.31
CA LYS A 188 -18.31 -10.10 -0.70
C LYS A 188 -19.74 -9.90 -1.22
N LYS A 189 -20.40 -8.80 -0.86
CA LYS A 189 -21.76 -8.45 -1.34
C LYS A 189 -21.72 -7.73 -2.69
N VAL A 190 -20.59 -7.12 -3.04
CA VAL A 190 -20.42 -6.46 -4.35
C VAL A 190 -20.47 -7.51 -5.45
N LYS A 191 -21.31 -7.27 -6.46
CA LYS A 191 -21.39 -8.15 -7.64
C LYS A 191 -20.02 -8.24 -8.29
N THR A 192 -19.45 -9.44 -8.33
CA THR A 192 -18.18 -9.72 -8.99
C THR A 192 -18.41 -10.15 -10.42
N ALA A 193 -17.77 -9.47 -11.38
CA ALA A 193 -17.60 -10.06 -12.70
C ALA A 193 -16.61 -11.23 -12.58
N HIS A 194 -16.89 -12.32 -13.28
CA HIS A 194 -15.88 -13.34 -13.55
C HIS A 194 -15.19 -12.94 -14.85
N GLY A 195 -13.87 -12.80 -14.81
CA GLY A 195 -13.08 -12.57 -16.02
C GLY A 195 -13.17 -13.80 -16.91
N SER A 196 -14.19 -13.88 -17.77
CA SER A 196 -14.17 -14.77 -18.91
C SER A 196 -12.98 -14.37 -19.77
N ASP A 197 -12.19 -15.36 -20.18
CA ASP A 197 -11.05 -15.25 -21.08
C ASP A 197 -11.53 -14.76 -22.45
N GLY A 198 -11.78 -13.46 -22.54
CA GLY A 198 -12.31 -12.78 -23.71
C GLY A 198 -11.14 -12.34 -24.57
N ASP A 199 -10.72 -13.21 -25.49
CA ASP A 199 -9.85 -12.90 -26.62
C ASP A 199 -10.26 -11.55 -27.22
N CYS A 200 -9.48 -10.51 -26.94
CA CYS A 200 -9.68 -9.19 -27.52
C CYS A 200 -9.21 -9.26 -28.98
N LYS A 201 -10.13 -9.62 -29.88
CA LYS A 201 -9.92 -9.45 -31.32
C LYS A 201 -10.04 -7.97 -31.65
N THR A 202 -8.91 -7.30 -31.77
CA THR A 202 -8.82 -5.99 -32.42
C THR A 202 -9.23 -6.13 -33.89
N GLN A 203 -10.23 -5.35 -34.30
CA GLN A 203 -10.52 -5.04 -35.70
C GLN A 203 -9.59 -3.94 -36.20
#